data_AF-A0A938LK03-F1
#
_entry.id   AF-A0A938LK03-F1
#
_cell.length_a   1.000
_cell.length_b   1.000
_cell.length_c   1.000
_cell.angle_alpha   90.00
_cell.angle_beta   90.00
_cell.angle_gamma   90.00
#
_symmetry.space_group_name_H-M   'P 1'
#
loop_
_entity.id
_entity.type
_entity.pdbx_description
1 polymer ?
#
loop_
_entity_poly.entity_id
_entity_poly.type
_entity_poly.pdbx_seq_one_letter_code
_entity_poly.pdbx_strand_id
1 'polypeptide(L)' 'MTTIPISEARDHLADLGNRVSLRGDRLVVERRGKRLFALVPVEDVALLERLEDRLDLDAIRAARRLPTKPWKEVKKALGL' A
#
# COMPACT_ATOMS: atom_id res chain seq x y z
N MET A 1 -0.51 -11.24 13.96
CA MET A 1 -0.09 -9.84 13.73
C MET A 1 -0.42 -9.08 15.00
N THR A 2 0.58 -8.47 15.63
CA THR A 2 0.40 -7.79 16.92
C THR A 2 -0.26 -6.44 16.71
N THR A 3 -1.18 -6.06 17.61
CA THR A 3 -1.80 -4.74 17.58
C THR A 3 -1.39 -3.99 18.83
N ILE A 4 -0.96 -2.73 18.68
CA ILE A 4 -0.53 -1.89 19.80
C ILE A 4 -1.24 -0.52 19.76
N PRO A 5 -1.54 0.08 20.92
CA PRO A 5 -2.03 1.45 20.97
C PRO A 5 -1.02 2.45 20.41
N ILE A 6 -1.50 3.52 19.78
CA ILE A 6 -0.66 4.60 19.24
C ILE A 6 0.19 5.30 20.30
N SER A 7 -0.25 5.31 21.55
CA SER A 7 0.55 5.81 22.68
C SER A 7 1.79 4.96 22.91
N GLU A 8 1.63 3.63 22.93
CA GLU A 8 2.75 2.68 23.09
C GLU A 8 3.69 2.74 21.88
N ALA A 9 3.13 2.81 20.66
CA ALA A 9 3.91 2.91 19.44
C ALA A 9 4.82 4.15 19.43
N ARG A 10 4.32 5.28 19.94
CA ARG A 10 5.09 6.52 20.05
C ARG A 10 6.21 6.40 21.08
N ASP A 11 5.92 5.79 22.22
CA ASP A 11 6.87 5.72 23.33
C ASP A 11 7.99 4.68 23.07
N HIS A 12 7.77 3.71 22.17
CA HIS A 12 8.72 2.63 21.86
C HIS A 12 9.12 2.52 20.38
N LEU A 13 9.01 3.60 19.59
CA LEU A 13 9.17 3.54 18.14
C LEU A 13 10.51 2.94 17.68
N ALA A 14 11.62 3.30 18.33
CA ALA A 14 12.95 2.80 17.96
C ALA A 14 13.08 1.28 18.13
N ASP A 15 12.63 0.75 19.26
CA ASP A 15 12.67 -0.70 19.52
C ASP A 15 11.75 -1.46 18.58
N LEU A 16 10.53 -0.95 18.36
CA LEU A 16 9.58 -1.52 17.40
C LEU A 16 10.17 -1.55 15.98
N GLY A 17 10.81 -0.46 15.56
CA GLY A 17 11.52 -0.37 14.28
C GLY A 17 12.66 -1.38 14.15
N ASN A 18 13.46 -1.58 15.21
CA ASN A 18 14.50 -2.60 15.24
C ASN A 18 13.93 -4.01 15.12
N ARG A 19 12.82 -4.32 15.81
CA ARG A 19 12.20 -5.64 15.66
C ARG A 19 11.65 -5.84 14.25
N VAL A 20 11.02 -4.82 13.68
CA VAL A 20 10.48 -4.89 12.32
C VAL A 20 11.60 -5.09 11.30
N SER A 21 12.65 -4.28 11.36
CA SER A 21 13.78 -4.36 10.41
C SER A 21 14.66 -5.60 10.57
N LEU A 22 14.95 -6.03 11.81
CA LEU A 22 15.91 -7.12 12.06
C LEU A 22 15.24 -8.49 12.23
N ARG A 23 14.00 -8.53 12.71
CA ARG A 23 13.27 -9.79 12.99
C ARG A 23 12.12 -10.04 12.03
N GLY A 24 11.78 -9.07 11.17
CA GLY A 24 10.67 -9.18 10.24
C GLY A 24 9.30 -9.04 10.92
N ASP A 25 9.23 -8.45 12.11
CA ASP A 25 7.97 -8.25 12.83
C ASP A 25 7.00 -7.40 12.00
N ARG A 26 5.70 -7.72 12.09
CA ARG A 26 4.60 -6.96 11.50
C ARG A 26 3.59 -6.60 12.57
N LEU A 27 3.26 -5.32 12.69
CA LEU A 27 2.35 -4.83 13.72
C LEU A 27 1.39 -3.77 13.21
N VAL A 28 0.23 -3.70 13.85
CA VAL A 28 -0.80 -2.70 13.59
C VAL A 28 -0.79 -1.69 14.73
N VAL A 29 -0.82 -0.42 14.38
CA VAL A 29 -1.06 0.65 15.34
C VAL A 29 -2.54 1.00 15.33
N GLU A 30 -3.13 1.09 16.52
CA GLU A 30 -4.53 1.45 16.71
C GLU A 30 -4.74 2.66 17.62
N ARG A 31 -5.92 3.27 17.53
CA ARG A 31 -6.38 4.29 18.47
C ARG A 31 -7.83 4.01 18.85
N ARG A 32 -8.08 3.78 20.15
CA ARG A 32 -9.41 3.47 20.68
C ARG A 32 -10.06 2.28 19.95
N GLY A 33 -9.30 1.20 19.75
CA GLY A 33 -9.76 -0.02 19.06
C GLY A 33 -9.89 0.10 17.53
N LYS A 34 -9.56 1.25 16.93
CA LYS A 34 -9.55 1.42 15.46
C LYS A 34 -8.14 1.29 14.92
N ARG A 35 -7.94 0.35 14.00
CA ARG A 35 -6.68 0.16 13.24
C ARG A 35 -6.40 1.40 12.38
N LEU A 36 -5.21 1.98 12.50
CA LEU A 36 -4.83 3.21 11.80
C LEU A 36 -3.83 2.94 10.67
N PHE A 37 -2.70 2.32 11.00
CA PHE A 37 -1.63 1.99 10.06
C PHE A 37 -0.88 0.75 10.57
N ALA A 38 0.04 0.24 9.77
CA ALA A 38 0.92 -0.86 10.15
C ALA A 38 2.39 -0.42 10.05
N LEU A 39 3.23 -0.99 10.90
CA LEU A 39 4.68 -0.94 10.76
C LEU A 39 5.13 -2.34 10.30
N VAL A 40 5.80 -2.37 9.15
CA VAL A 40 6.19 -3.59 8.44
C VAL A 40 7.61 -3.43 7.88
N PRO A 41 8.31 -4.54 7.57
CA PRO A 41 9.60 -4.49 6.89
C PRO A 41 9.47 -3.77 5.54
N VAL A 42 10.56 -3.16 5.06
CA VAL A 42 10.54 -2.42 3.78
C VAL A 42 10.26 -3.36 2.59
N GLU A 43 10.64 -4.63 2.72
CA GLU A 43 10.40 -5.67 1.74
C GLU A 43 8.90 -5.96 1.54
N ASP A 44 8.09 -5.78 2.57
CA ASP A 44 6.63 -5.90 2.48
C ASP A 44 6.03 -4.72 1.70
N VAL A 45 6.58 -3.51 1.88
CA VAL A 45 6.17 -2.34 1.08
C VAL A 45 6.51 -2.58 -0.39
N ALA A 46 7.73 -3.04 -0.69
CA ALA A 46 8.13 -3.41 -2.04
C ALA A 46 7.28 -4.56 -2.62
N LEU A 47 6.77 -5.47 -1.78
CA LEU A 47 5.83 -6.49 -2.23
C LEU A 47 4.50 -5.89 -2.66
N LEU A 48 3.96 -4.90 -1.91
CA LEU A 48 2.72 -4.21 -2.29
C LEU A 48 2.88 -3.49 -3.63
N GLU A 49 3.97 -2.75 -3.83
CA GLU A 49 4.27 -2.04 -5.08
C GLU A 49 4.31 -3.01 -6.29
N ARG A 50 5.00 -4.15 -6.14
CA ARG A 50 5.04 -5.18 -7.21
C ARG A 50 3.68 -5.80 -7.50
N LEU A 51 2.80 -5.91 -6.50
CA LEU A 51 1.43 -6.40 -6.70
C LEU A 51 0.60 -5.38 -7.46
N GLU A 52 0.74 -4.09 -7.15
CA GLU A 52 0.10 -3.00 -7.89
C GLU A 52 0.55 -2.99 -9.36
N ASP A 53 1.86 -3.04 -9.61
CA ASP A 53 2.42 -3.14 -10.97
C ASP A 53 1.85 -4.33 -11.74
N ARG A 54 1.70 -5.48 -11.05
CA ARG A 54 1.15 -6.67 -11.67
C ARG A 54 -0.32 -6.49 -12.05
N LEU A 55 -1.11 -5.91 -11.16
CA LEU A 55 -2.53 -5.63 -11.39
C LEU A 55 -2.72 -4.66 -12.56
N ASP A 56 -1.89 -3.62 -12.65
CA ASP A 56 -1.91 -2.66 -13.76
C ASP A 56 -1.59 -3.33 -15.10
N LEU A 57 -0.57 -4.19 -15.14
CA LEU A 57 -0.24 -4.96 -16.34
C LEU A 57 -1.39 -5.89 -16.76
N ASP A 58 -2.05 -6.53 -15.81
CA ASP A 58 -3.19 -7.40 -16.07
C ASP A 58 -4.40 -6.59 -16.56
N ALA A 59 -4.65 -5.41 -16.00
CA ALA A 59 -5.67 -4.47 -16.47
C ALA A 59 -5.40 -4.00 -17.91
N ILE A 60 -4.16 -3.64 -18.24
CA ILE A 60 -3.76 -3.29 -19.61
C ILE A 60 -4.01 -4.45 -20.57
N ARG A 61 -3.61 -5.67 -20.22
CA ARG A 61 -3.83 -6.87 -21.05
C ARG A 61 -5.31 -7.12 -21.29
N ALA A 62 -6.16 -6.95 -20.28
CA ALA A 62 -7.60 -7.06 -20.41
C ALA A 62 -8.18 -5.96 -21.31
N ALA A 63 -7.74 -4.71 -21.12
CA ALA A 63 -8.21 -3.55 -21.87
C ALA A 63 -7.89 -3.62 -23.37
N ARG A 64 -6.83 -4.33 -23.78
CA ARG A 64 -6.54 -4.57 -25.21
C ARG A 64 -7.66 -5.29 -25.96
N ARG A 65 -8.59 -5.94 -25.26
CA ARG A 65 -9.76 -6.60 -25.86
C ARG A 65 -10.99 -5.69 -25.93
N LEU A 66 -10.91 -4.49 -25.38
CA LEU A 66 -12.02 -3.53 -25.35
C LEU A 66 -11.92 -2.57 -26.56
N PRO A 67 -13.06 -2.03 -27.03
CA PRO A 67 -13.06 -0.98 -28.04
C PRO A 67 -12.26 0.26 -27.60
N THR A 68 -11.47 0.83 -28.50
CA THR A 68 -10.68 2.03 -28.25
C THR A 68 -11.42 3.29 -28.67
N LYS A 69 -11.17 4.42 -27.97
CA LYS A 69 -11.65 5.75 -28.38
C LYS A 69 -10.48 6.59 -28.94
N PRO A 70 -10.69 7.38 -30.01
CA PRO A 70 -9.67 8.30 -30.51
C PRO A 70 -9.23 9.32 -29.46
N TRP A 71 -7.93 9.59 -29.37
CA TRP A 71 -7.36 10.50 -28.36
C TRP A 71 -7.96 11.91 -28.39
N LYS A 72 -8.30 12.41 -29.59
CA LYS A 72 -8.95 13.72 -29.78
C LYS A 72 -10.30 13.82 -29.06
N GLU A 73 -11.08 12.75 -29.04
CA GLU A 73 -12.38 12.71 -28.38
C GLU A 73 -12.23 12.66 -26.86
N VAL A 74 -11.27 11.87 -26.37
CA VAL A 74 -10.96 11.75 -24.93
C VAL A 74 -10.50 13.09 -24.37
N LYS A 75 -9.56 13.78 -25.06
CA LYS A 75 -9.11 15.13 -24.66
C LYS A 75 -10.26 16.12 -24.54
N LYS A 76 -11.10 16.20 -25.58
CA LYS A 76 -12.28 17.08 -25.59
C LYS A 76 -13.22 16.79 -24.42
N ALA A 77 -13.47 15.51 -24.11
CA ALA A 77 -14.35 15.12 -23.01
C ALA A 77 -13.77 15.45 -21.62
N LEU A 78 -12.45 15.43 -21.47
CA LEU A 78 -11.75 15.74 -20.21
C LEU A 78 -11.40 17.23 -20.05
N GLY A 79 -11.68 18.07 -21.06
CA GLY A 79 -11.31 19.49 -21.04
C GLY A 79 -9.80 19.75 -21.17
N LEU A 80 -9.07 18.82 -21.79
CA LEU A 80 -7.62 18.87 -22.04
C LEU A 80 -7.27 19.26 -23.48
#